data_AF-A0A526Q8G7-F1
#
_entry.id   AF-A0A526Q8G7-F1
#
_cell.length_a   1.000
_cell.length_b   1.000
_cell.length_c   1.000
_cell.angle_alpha   90.00
_cell.angle_beta   90.00
_cell.angle_gamma   90.00
#
_symmetry.space_group_name_H-M   'P 1'
#
loop_
_entity.id
_entity.type
_entity.pdbx_description
1 polymer ?
#
loop_
_entity_poly.entity_id
_entity_poly.type
_entity_poly.pdbx_seq_one_letter_code
_entity_poly.pdbx_strand_id
1 'polypeptide(L)'
;LDVLSQHVLGVACGGPFDAGHLFVEVRSAAPYAALERETFDRVIDFVATGGYALKNYERYARIRRTKEGLWRVSHPSVAQQYRLNVGTIVEMPELNVRYVRQGRGMAGRGGPVLGKVEEYFAETLRPGDNFLFAGKVLRFEGIRENECVVSNGAGANIIVPSYA
;
A
#
# COMPACT_ATOMS: atom_id res chain seq x y z
N LEU A 1 -5.51 -4.98 -11.98
CA LEU A 1 -4.77 -6.21 -12.41
C LEU A 1 -3.86 -6.74 -11.30
N ASP A 2 -3.41 -5.86 -10.42
CA ASP A 2 -2.98 -6.14 -9.04
C ASP A 2 -3.83 -7.20 -8.30
N VAL A 3 -5.15 -7.02 -8.17
CA VAL A 3 -6.04 -7.96 -7.48
C VAL A 3 -6.01 -9.34 -8.13
N LEU A 4 -5.98 -9.39 -9.47
CA LEU A 4 -5.84 -10.64 -10.22
C LEU A 4 -4.47 -11.29 -10.00
N SER A 5 -3.40 -10.50 -9.96
CA SER A 5 -2.05 -11.01 -9.67
C SER A 5 -1.96 -11.63 -8.28
N GLN A 6 -2.60 -10.99 -7.30
CA GLN A 6 -2.72 -11.50 -5.94
C GLN A 6 -3.58 -12.77 -5.88
N HIS A 7 -4.70 -12.80 -6.60
CA HIS A 7 -5.55 -13.99 -6.72
C HIS A 7 -4.79 -15.18 -7.33
N VAL A 8 -4.05 -14.98 -8.43
CA VAL A 8 -3.18 -16.01 -9.05
C VAL A 8 -2.20 -16.60 -8.03
N LEU A 9 -1.53 -15.74 -7.26
CA LEU A 9 -0.63 -16.20 -6.22
C LEU A 9 -1.37 -16.97 -5.12
N GLY A 10 -2.57 -16.52 -4.75
CA GLY A 10 -3.44 -17.21 -3.79
C GLY A 10 -3.86 -18.60 -4.23
N VAL A 11 -4.26 -18.76 -5.49
CA VAL A 11 -4.59 -20.07 -6.08
C VAL A 11 -3.39 -20.99 -6.01
N ALA A 12 -2.20 -20.50 -6.41
CA ALA A 12 -0.95 -21.25 -6.29
C ALA A 12 -0.66 -21.69 -4.84
N CYS A 13 -0.97 -20.84 -3.86
CA CYS A 13 -0.79 -21.14 -2.44
C CYS A 13 -1.74 -22.23 -1.93
N GLY A 14 -2.90 -22.39 -2.57
CA GLY A 14 -3.83 -23.50 -2.32
C GLY A 14 -3.37 -24.82 -2.96
N GLY A 15 -2.69 -24.75 -4.10
CA GLY A 15 -2.08 -25.89 -4.77
C GLY A 15 -1.65 -25.58 -6.21
N PRO A 16 -1.01 -26.54 -6.91
CA PRO A 16 -0.70 -26.38 -8.32
C PRO A 16 -1.96 -26.19 -9.16
N PHE A 17 -1.95 -25.26 -10.12
CA PHE A 17 -3.11 -24.93 -10.96
C PHE A 17 -2.78 -24.90 -12.45
N ASP A 18 -3.79 -25.11 -13.29
CA ASP A 18 -3.71 -24.91 -14.74
C ASP A 18 -4.13 -23.47 -15.12
N ALA A 19 -3.33 -22.81 -15.95
CA ALA A 19 -3.58 -21.42 -16.33
C ALA A 19 -4.82 -21.26 -17.22
N GLY A 20 -5.13 -22.24 -18.07
CA GLY A 20 -6.32 -22.21 -18.91
C GLY A 20 -7.60 -22.34 -18.09
N HIS A 21 -7.63 -23.27 -17.13
CA HIS A 21 -8.76 -23.43 -16.22
C HIS A 21 -8.97 -22.18 -15.37
N LEU A 22 -7.89 -21.62 -14.80
CA LEU A 22 -7.98 -20.40 -14.00
C LEU A 22 -8.47 -19.20 -14.83
N PHE A 23 -8.08 -19.08 -16.11
CA PHE A 23 -8.58 -18.02 -16.98
C PHE A 23 -10.09 -18.08 -17.18
N VAL A 24 -10.64 -19.28 -17.40
CA VAL A 24 -12.08 -19.49 -17.56
C VAL A 24 -12.82 -19.14 -16.27
N GLU A 25 -12.30 -19.58 -15.12
CA GLU A 25 -12.87 -19.25 -13.80
C GLU A 25 -12.84 -17.74 -13.55
N VAL A 26 -11.71 -17.07 -13.78
CA VAL A 26 -11.55 -15.62 -13.60
C VAL A 26 -12.55 -14.84 -14.45
N ARG A 27 -12.77 -15.23 -15.71
CA ARG A 27 -13.74 -14.57 -16.60
C ARG A 27 -15.20 -14.74 -16.16
N SER A 28 -15.50 -15.68 -15.25
CA SER A 28 -16.84 -15.77 -14.66
C SER A 28 -17.13 -14.62 -13.69
N ALA A 29 -16.10 -13.96 -13.15
CA ALA A 29 -16.25 -12.80 -12.28
C ALA A 29 -16.51 -11.53 -13.09
N ALA A 30 -17.53 -10.75 -12.70
CA ALA A 30 -17.97 -9.56 -13.42
C ALA A 30 -16.84 -8.55 -13.75
N PRO A 31 -15.89 -8.23 -12.85
CA PRO A 31 -14.80 -7.31 -13.16
C PRO A 31 -13.84 -7.79 -14.25
N TYR A 32 -13.81 -9.10 -14.54
CA TYR A 32 -12.89 -9.72 -15.49
C TYR A 32 -13.62 -10.40 -16.66
N ALA A 33 -14.93 -10.18 -16.83
CA ALA A 33 -15.72 -10.83 -17.89
C ALA A 33 -15.17 -10.57 -19.31
N ALA A 34 -14.62 -9.38 -19.53
CA ALA A 34 -13.99 -8.96 -20.79
C ALA A 34 -12.46 -9.11 -20.79
N LEU A 35 -11.86 -9.82 -19.82
CA LEU A 35 -10.42 -9.98 -19.73
C LEU A 35 -9.89 -10.77 -20.94
N GLU A 36 -8.97 -10.16 -21.68
CA GLU A 36 -8.29 -10.79 -22.81
C GLU A 36 -7.28 -11.84 -22.33
N ARG A 37 -7.13 -12.90 -23.12
CA ARG A 37 -6.21 -14.00 -22.80
C ARG A 37 -4.76 -13.53 -22.69
N GLU A 38 -4.32 -12.69 -23.61
CA GLU A 38 -2.95 -12.15 -23.60
C GLU A 38 -2.67 -11.34 -22.33
N THR A 39 -3.65 -10.54 -21.87
CA THR A 39 -3.53 -9.79 -20.63
C THR A 39 -3.45 -10.72 -19.41
N PHE A 40 -4.23 -11.79 -19.38
CA PHE A 40 -4.14 -12.81 -18.33
C PHE A 40 -2.77 -13.51 -18.31
N ASP A 41 -2.26 -13.93 -19.47
CA ASP A 41 -0.95 -14.58 -19.57
C ASP A 41 0.17 -13.64 -19.09
N ARG A 42 0.09 -12.34 -19.41
CA ARG A 42 1.00 -11.32 -18.87
C ARG A 42 0.94 -11.19 -17.35
N VAL A 43 -0.23 -11.42 -16.74
CA VAL A 43 -0.37 -11.44 -15.28
C VAL A 43 0.30 -12.69 -14.69
N ILE A 44 0.12 -13.87 -15.30
CA ILE A 44 0.83 -15.08 -14.88
C ILE A 44 2.36 -14.86 -14.96
N ASP A 45 2.85 -14.33 -16.08
CA ASP A 45 4.27 -14.04 -16.28
C ASP A 45 4.81 -13.03 -15.27
N PHE A 46 4.02 -12.01 -14.96
CA PHE A 46 4.37 -11.02 -13.93
C PHE A 46 4.51 -11.69 -12.55
N VAL A 47 3.62 -12.59 -12.15
CA VAL A 47 3.75 -13.31 -10.87
C VAL A 47 4.91 -14.32 -10.92
N ALA A 48 5.20 -14.89 -12.08
CA ALA A 48 6.25 -15.88 -12.27
C ALA A 48 7.66 -15.27 -12.32
N THR A 49 7.81 -14.00 -12.71
CA THR A 49 9.13 -13.40 -12.99
C THR A 49 9.32 -11.98 -12.45
N GLY A 50 8.26 -11.33 -11.97
CA GLY A 50 8.24 -9.89 -11.69
C GLY A 50 8.14 -9.02 -12.95
N GLY A 51 7.88 -9.61 -14.11
CA GLY A 51 7.77 -8.92 -15.39
C GLY A 51 9.12 -8.56 -16.01
N TYR A 52 9.08 -7.81 -17.12
CA TYR A 52 10.26 -7.54 -17.95
C TYR A 52 11.43 -6.91 -17.19
N ALA A 53 11.14 -6.06 -16.21
CA ALA A 53 12.14 -5.31 -15.46
C ALA A 53 12.81 -6.12 -14.35
N LEU A 54 12.12 -7.13 -13.80
CA LEU A 54 12.55 -7.84 -12.59
C LEU A 54 12.90 -9.31 -12.83
N LYS A 55 12.79 -9.80 -14.08
CA LYS A 55 13.03 -11.20 -14.47
C LYS A 55 14.37 -11.80 -14.01
N ASN A 56 15.40 -10.97 -13.84
CA ASN A 56 16.74 -11.42 -13.45
C ASN A 56 16.89 -11.61 -11.92
N TYR A 57 15.87 -11.25 -11.14
CA TYR A 57 15.89 -11.32 -9.69
C TYR A 57 14.99 -12.45 -9.19
N GLU A 58 15.60 -13.56 -8.76
CA GLU A 58 14.86 -14.75 -8.31
C GLU A 58 13.83 -14.48 -7.22
N ARG A 59 14.05 -13.45 -6.37
CA ARG A 59 13.12 -13.06 -5.31
C ARG A 59 11.72 -12.66 -5.80
N TYR A 60 11.57 -12.26 -7.07
CA TYR A 60 10.27 -11.90 -7.65
C TYR A 60 9.60 -13.05 -8.40
N ALA A 61 10.26 -14.20 -8.54
CA ALA A 61 9.68 -15.39 -9.13
C ALA A 61 8.80 -16.12 -8.09
N ARG A 62 7.56 -15.66 -7.90
CA ARG A 62 6.66 -16.15 -6.83
C ARG A 62 6.00 -17.49 -7.17
N ILE A 63 5.81 -17.77 -8.45
CA ILE A 63 5.32 -19.06 -8.96
C ILE A 63 6.28 -19.61 -10.02
N ARG A 64 6.26 -20.93 -10.23
CA ARG A 64 7.05 -21.62 -11.26
C ARG A 64 6.19 -22.68 -11.94
N ARG A 65 6.43 -22.88 -13.23
CA ARG A 65 5.78 -23.92 -14.01
C ARG A 65 6.43 -25.27 -13.74
N THR A 66 5.61 -26.30 -13.53
CA THR A 66 6.05 -27.69 -13.34
C THR A 66 6.21 -28.40 -14.68
N LYS A 67 6.76 -29.62 -14.67
CA LYS A 67 6.95 -30.42 -15.89
C LYS A 67 5.62 -30.84 -16.51
N GLU A 68 4.59 -30.96 -15.68
CA GLU A 68 3.21 -31.31 -16.05
C GLU A 68 2.46 -30.10 -16.62
N GLY A 69 3.09 -28.93 -16.69
CA GLY A 69 2.52 -27.71 -17.25
C GLY A 69 1.74 -26.86 -16.25
N LEU A 70 1.56 -27.31 -15.01
CA LEU A 70 0.88 -26.59 -13.92
C LEU A 70 1.75 -25.50 -13.31
N TRP A 71 1.14 -24.53 -12.65
CA TRP A 71 1.82 -23.47 -11.91
C TRP A 71 1.70 -23.71 -10.42
N ARG A 72 2.82 -23.58 -9.69
CA ARG A 72 2.86 -23.73 -8.23
C ARG A 72 3.71 -22.64 -7.60
N VAL A 73 3.56 -22.42 -6.29
CA VAL A 73 4.45 -21.52 -5.54
C VAL A 73 5.91 -21.97 -5.67
N SER A 74 6.81 -21.01 -5.83
CA SER A 74 8.24 -21.29 -5.99
C SER A 74 8.92 -21.75 -4.70
N HIS A 75 8.49 -21.22 -3.55
CA HIS A 75 9.05 -21.53 -2.23
C HIS A 75 8.00 -21.38 -1.11
N PRO A 76 8.00 -22.21 -0.05
CA PRO A 76 7.03 -22.13 1.06
C PRO A 76 6.96 -20.75 1.75
N SER A 77 8.06 -20.02 1.81
CA SER A 77 8.10 -18.67 2.40
C SER A 77 7.22 -17.66 1.66
N VAL A 78 7.06 -17.81 0.34
CA VAL A 78 6.18 -16.95 -0.46
C VAL A 78 4.73 -17.15 -0.03
N ALA A 79 4.32 -18.40 0.20
CA ALA A 79 2.98 -18.72 0.67
C ALA A 79 2.74 -18.22 2.11
N GLN A 80 3.75 -18.29 2.98
CA GLN A 80 3.68 -17.72 4.31
C GLN A 80 3.49 -16.20 4.25
N GLN A 81 4.31 -15.50 3.46
CA GLN A 81 4.22 -14.05 3.31
C GLN A 81 2.88 -13.64 2.68
N TYR A 82 2.38 -14.38 1.70
CA TYR A 82 1.05 -14.15 1.12
C TYR A 82 -0.03 -14.20 2.20
N ARG A 83 -0.05 -15.24 3.04
CA ARG A 83 -1.08 -15.39 4.10
C ARG A 83 -1.06 -14.26 5.14
N LEU A 84 0.11 -13.68 5.40
CA LEU A 84 0.24 -12.56 6.34
C LEU A 84 -0.24 -11.22 5.77
N ASN A 85 -0.23 -11.07 4.44
CA ASN A 85 -0.47 -9.79 3.77
C ASN A 85 -1.63 -9.84 2.77
N VAL A 86 -2.37 -10.95 2.70
CA VAL A 86 -3.46 -11.10 1.73
C VAL A 86 -4.61 -10.18 2.10
N GLY A 87 -4.84 -9.20 1.26
CA GLY A 87 -5.98 -8.30 1.30
C GLY A 87 -5.88 -7.26 0.18
N THR A 88 -6.94 -6.52 -0.04
CA THR A 88 -6.94 -5.36 -0.94
C THR A 88 -6.95 -4.03 -0.18
N ILE A 89 -7.05 -4.09 1.15
CA ILE A 89 -6.97 -2.92 2.01
C ILE A 89 -5.51 -2.50 2.04
N VAL A 90 -5.26 -1.29 1.55
CA VAL A 90 -3.95 -0.65 1.59
C VAL A 90 -3.88 0.24 2.83
N GLU A 91 -2.74 0.21 3.52
CA GLU A 91 -2.46 1.18 4.59
C GLU A 91 -2.11 2.53 3.95
N MET A 92 -2.73 3.61 4.41
CA MET A 92 -2.39 4.95 3.94
C MET A 92 -1.05 5.39 4.56
N PRO A 93 -0.18 6.08 3.80
CA PRO A 93 1.03 6.66 4.37
C PRO A 93 0.71 7.59 5.53
N GLU A 94 1.50 7.52 6.60
CA GLU A 94 1.34 8.34 7.80
C GLU A 94 2.60 9.16 8.09
N LEU A 95 2.42 10.41 8.51
CA LEU A 95 3.47 11.29 9.00
C LEU A 95 3.48 11.33 10.53
N ASN A 96 4.67 11.43 11.14
CA ASN A 96 4.79 11.63 12.58
C ASN A 96 4.42 13.08 12.94
N VAL A 97 3.44 13.27 13.82
CA VAL A 97 3.06 14.59 14.31
C VAL A 97 4.10 15.06 15.34
N ARG A 98 4.96 15.98 14.93
CA ARG A 98 6.10 16.47 15.71
C ARG A 98 5.83 17.86 16.27
N TYR A 99 5.77 17.97 17.59
CA TYR A 99 5.58 19.26 18.25
C TYR A 99 6.86 20.09 18.24
N VAL A 100 6.76 21.38 17.92
CA VAL A 100 7.87 22.36 17.94
C VAL A 100 7.45 23.66 18.62
N ARG A 101 8.45 24.46 19.02
CA ARG A 101 8.20 25.78 19.61
C ARG A 101 7.66 26.74 18.54
N GLN A 102 6.56 27.42 18.86
CA GLN A 102 5.92 28.39 17.99
C GLN A 102 6.91 29.48 17.52
N GLY A 103 6.82 29.88 16.25
CA GLY A 103 7.68 30.92 15.66
C GLY A 103 9.06 30.43 15.19
N ARG A 104 9.43 29.17 15.42
CA ARG A 104 10.63 28.56 14.80
C ARG A 104 10.33 27.81 13.50
N GLY A 105 9.06 27.63 13.13
CA GLY A 105 8.63 26.92 11.93
C GLY A 105 9.35 25.58 11.75
N MET A 106 9.68 25.23 10.49
CA MET A 106 10.41 24.01 10.12
C MET A 106 11.88 23.96 10.63
N ALA A 107 12.39 25.03 11.25
CA ALA A 107 13.73 25.08 11.84
C ALA A 107 13.75 24.63 13.33
N GLY A 108 12.57 24.46 13.96
CA GLY A 108 12.47 23.92 15.31
C GLY A 108 12.80 22.42 15.33
N ARG A 109 13.97 22.06 15.86
CA ARG A 109 14.32 20.65 16.12
C ARG A 109 13.99 20.26 17.56
N GLY A 110 13.54 19.01 17.76
CA GLY A 110 13.67 18.30 19.04
C GLY A 110 12.50 18.34 20.02
N GLY A 111 11.25 18.57 19.58
CA GLY A 111 10.09 18.36 20.45
C GLY A 111 9.49 16.95 20.35
N PRO A 112 8.49 16.59 21.18
CA PRO A 112 7.94 15.24 21.24
C PRO A 112 7.13 14.86 19.99
N VAL A 113 7.13 13.56 19.63
CA VAL A 113 6.13 12.99 18.71
C VAL A 113 4.84 12.81 19.51
N LEU A 114 3.74 13.34 19.00
CA LEU A 114 2.42 13.21 19.63
C LEU A 114 1.65 11.99 19.12
N GLY A 115 1.99 11.51 17.94
CA GLY A 115 1.37 10.37 17.29
C GLY A 115 1.58 10.46 15.78
N LYS A 116 0.67 9.87 15.01
CA LYS A 116 0.72 9.87 13.55
C LYS A 116 -0.57 10.40 12.95
N VAL A 117 -0.47 10.97 11.77
CA VAL A 117 -1.62 11.42 10.98
C VAL A 117 -1.40 11.00 9.53
N GLU A 118 -2.49 10.73 8.80
CA GLU A 118 -2.40 10.41 7.37
C GLU A 118 -1.72 11.54 6.61
N GLU A 119 -0.78 11.17 5.73
CA GLU A 119 -0.04 12.10 4.89
C GLU A 119 -1.00 12.92 4.02
N TYR A 120 -2.02 12.28 3.44
CA TYR A 120 -3.04 12.95 2.63
C TYR A 120 -3.73 14.09 3.39
N PHE A 121 -4.13 13.86 4.64
CA PHE A 121 -4.71 14.92 5.46
C PHE A 121 -3.72 16.07 5.67
N ALA A 122 -2.47 15.76 6.02
CA ALA A 122 -1.45 16.78 6.25
C ALA A 122 -1.15 17.61 4.99
N GLU A 123 -1.21 17.02 3.80
CA GLU A 123 -1.04 17.72 2.52
C GLU A 123 -2.19 18.68 2.19
N THR A 124 -3.39 18.46 2.74
CA THR A 124 -4.50 19.40 2.58
C THR A 124 -4.34 20.68 3.40
N LEU A 125 -3.46 20.67 4.41
CA LEU A 125 -3.25 21.79 5.34
C LEU A 125 -2.31 22.84 4.75
N ARG A 126 -2.60 24.11 5.03
CA ARG A 126 -1.71 25.23 4.77
C ARG A 126 -0.97 25.62 6.04
N PRO A 127 0.32 26.02 5.96
CA PRO A 127 1.01 26.54 7.14
C PRO A 127 0.21 27.67 7.81
N GLY A 128 -0.14 27.49 9.07
CA GLY A 128 -1.07 28.37 9.78
C GLY A 128 -2.40 27.74 10.16
N ASP A 129 -2.84 26.70 9.45
CA ASP A 129 -4.11 26.03 9.72
C ASP A 129 -4.09 25.33 11.08
N ASN A 130 -5.24 25.35 11.77
CA ASN A 130 -5.41 24.66 13.04
C ASN A 130 -6.15 23.34 12.81
N PHE A 131 -5.70 22.27 13.45
CA PHE A 131 -6.43 21.01 13.45
C PHE A 131 -6.46 20.37 14.85
N LEU A 132 -7.47 19.52 15.07
CA LEU A 132 -7.61 18.78 16.32
C LEU A 132 -6.84 17.46 16.25
N PHE A 133 -5.95 17.22 17.20
CA PHE A 133 -5.19 15.98 17.31
C PHE A 133 -4.96 15.60 18.76
N ALA A 134 -5.33 14.37 19.15
CA ALA A 134 -5.20 13.87 20.52
C ALA A 134 -5.75 14.85 21.60
N GLY A 135 -6.89 15.50 21.32
CA GLY A 135 -7.52 16.48 22.20
C GLY A 135 -6.82 17.85 22.28
N LYS A 136 -5.81 18.10 21.44
CA LYS A 136 -5.08 19.37 21.36
C LYS A 136 -5.40 20.07 20.04
N VAL A 137 -5.55 21.38 20.08
CA VAL A 137 -5.58 22.22 18.87
C VAL A 137 -4.14 22.53 18.49
N LEU A 138 -3.72 22.03 17.34
CA LEU A 138 -2.37 22.15 16.82
C LEU A 138 -2.38 23.03 15.58
N ARG A 139 -1.39 23.92 15.47
CA ARG A 139 -1.15 24.72 14.27
C ARG A 139 -0.16 23.99 13.38
N PHE A 140 -0.51 23.77 12.13
CA PHE A 140 0.38 23.19 11.13
C PHE A 140 1.45 24.19 10.70
N GLU A 141 2.73 23.79 10.74
CA GLU A 141 3.88 24.60 10.35
C GLU A 141 4.50 24.14 9.02
N GLY A 142 4.25 22.88 8.61
CA GLY A 142 4.73 22.30 7.36
C GLY A 142 5.08 20.81 7.49
N ILE A 143 5.36 20.17 6.35
CA ILE A 143 5.86 18.80 6.29
C ILE A 143 7.37 18.84 6.07
N ARG A 144 8.12 18.06 6.84
CA ARG A 144 9.55 17.87 6.67
C ARG A 144 9.90 16.40 6.79
N GLU A 145 10.48 15.83 5.73
CA GLU A 145 10.80 14.40 5.68
C GLU A 145 9.54 13.57 5.99
N ASN A 146 9.56 12.78 7.07
CA ASN A 146 8.43 11.96 7.52
C ASN A 146 7.72 12.56 8.76
N GLU A 147 7.77 13.88 8.92
CA GLU A 147 7.21 14.61 10.05
C GLU A 147 6.23 15.71 9.61
N CYS A 148 5.04 15.70 10.22
CA CYS A 148 4.10 16.82 10.23
C CYS A 148 4.46 17.74 11.40
N VAL A 149 5.08 18.88 11.10
CA VAL A 149 5.59 19.81 12.11
C VAL A 149 4.45 20.70 12.60
N VAL A 150 4.27 20.77 13.92
CA VAL A 150 3.15 21.49 14.54
C VAL A 150 3.55 22.31 15.75
N SER A 151 2.81 23.39 16.02
CA SER A 151 2.94 24.19 17.24
C SER A 151 1.58 24.35 17.95
N ASN A 152 1.51 25.13 19.03
CA ASN A 152 0.22 25.43 19.67
C ASN A 152 -0.70 26.19 18.71
N GLY A 153 -1.88 25.62 18.48
CA GLY A 153 -2.94 26.23 17.69
C GLY A 153 -3.82 27.18 18.50
N ALA A 154 -4.55 28.02 17.76
CA ALA A 154 -5.58 28.90 18.31
C ALA A 154 -6.97 28.27 18.10
N GLY A 155 -7.93 28.56 18.98
CA GLY A 155 -9.26 27.95 18.97
C GLY A 155 -10.22 28.38 17.86
N ALA A 156 -9.73 28.98 16.76
CA ALA A 156 -10.54 29.43 15.64
C ALA A 156 -10.21 28.65 14.36
N ASN A 157 -11.23 28.32 13.58
CA ASN A 157 -11.13 27.58 12.30
C ASN A 157 -10.36 26.26 12.42
N ILE A 158 -10.92 25.30 13.16
CA ILE A 158 -10.32 23.99 13.39
C ILE A 158 -10.75 23.02 12.29
N ILE A 159 -9.78 22.49 11.55
CA ILE A 159 -9.94 21.42 10.57
C ILE A 159 -9.89 20.08 11.32
N VAL A 160 -10.82 19.19 11.01
CA VAL A 160 -10.85 17.83 11.60
C VAL A 160 -10.28 16.86 10.56
N PRO A 161 -9.36 15.97 10.94
CA PRO A 161 -8.91 14.91 10.05
C PRO A 161 -10.09 14.11 9.52
N SER A 162 -10.24 14.09 8.19
CA SER A 162 -11.14 13.18 7.50
C SER A 162 -10.34 11.97 7.06
N TYR A 163 -10.65 10.81 7.63
CA TYR A 163 -10.13 9.52 7.18
C TYR A 163 -11.05 9.03 6.06
N ALA A 164 -10.49 8.74 4.88
CA ALA A 164 -11.24 8.28 3.70
C ALA A 164 -11.11 6.77 3.50
#